data_AF-A0A671NPB5-F1
#
_entry.id   AF-A0A671NPB5-F1
#
_cell.length_a   1.000
_cell.length_b   1.000
_cell.length_c   1.000
_cell.angle_alpha   90.00
_cell.angle_beta   90.00
_cell.angle_gamma   90.00
#
_symmetry.space_group_name_H-M   'P 1'
#
loop_
_entity.id
_entity.type
_entity.pdbx_description
1 polymer ?
#
loop_
_entity_poly.entity_id
_entity_poly.type
_entity_poly.pdbx_seq_one_letter_code
_entity_poly.pdbx_strand_id
1 'polypeptide(L)' 'MKAWFVLFLLLPLCMADHYIECYGEDFLMVRNMLLQCRSKVTQACYTRATGEKGCVSVQFCQRKGWKCCHENRCNA' A
#
# COMPACT_ATOMS: atom_id res chain seq x y z
N MET A 1 9.67 -17.44 -33.46
CA MET A 1 8.31 -16.86 -33.34
C MET A 1 7.51 -17.31 -32.11
N LYS A 2 7.76 -18.49 -31.51
CA LYS A 2 7.03 -18.94 -30.30
C LYS A 2 7.38 -18.23 -28.98
N ALA A 3 8.59 -17.67 -28.84
CA ALA A 3 9.04 -17.03 -27.59
C ALA A 3 8.30 -15.71 -27.27
N TRP A 4 7.84 -14.98 -28.28
CA TRP A 4 7.12 -13.71 -28.09
C TRP A 4 5.77 -13.89 -27.39
N PHE A 5 5.07 -14.99 -27.66
CA PHE A 5 3.81 -15.32 -26.98
C PHE A 5 4.01 -15.55 -25.48
N VAL A 6 5.13 -16.16 -25.07
CA VAL A 6 5.47 -16.34 -23.66
C VAL A 6 5.77 -15.00 -22.99
N LEU A 7 6.47 -14.11 -23.69
CA LEU A 7 6.77 -12.77 -23.18
C LEU A 7 5.49 -11.95 -22.93
N PHE A 8 4.54 -11.97 -23.88
CA PHE A 8 3.23 -11.31 -23.74
C PHE A 8 2.39 -11.89 -22.60
N LEU A 9 2.52 -13.19 -22.29
CA LEU A 9 1.83 -13.82 -21.17
C LEU A 9 2.37 -13.37 -19.80
N LEU A 10 3.66 -12.98 -19.72
CA LEU A 10 4.34 -12.62 -18.47
C LEU A 10 4.26 -11.11 -18.17
N LEU A 11 4.00 -10.26 -19.16
CA LEU A 11 3.84 -8.82 -19.01
C LEU A 11 2.84 -8.36 -17.91
N PRO A 12 1.66 -9.00 -17.74
CA PRO A 12 0.70 -8.60 -16.70
C PRO A 12 1.21 -8.85 -15.28
N LEU A 13 2.07 -9.86 -15.08
CA LEU A 13 2.63 -10.20 -13.77
C LEU A 13 3.66 -9.18 -13.29
N CYS A 14 4.35 -8.50 -14.22
CA CYS A 14 5.29 -7.43 -13.87
C CYS A 14 4.60 -6.09 -13.59
N MET A 15 3.43 -5.83 -14.17
CA MET A 15 2.76 -4.50 -14.12
C MET A 15 1.79 -4.31 -12.96
N ALA A 16 1.51 -5.35 -12.16
CA ALA A 16 0.57 -5.27 -11.04
C ALA A 16 1.19 -4.69 -9.75
N ASP A 17 1.90 -3.56 -9.85
CA ASP A 17 2.32 -2.82 -8.65
C ASP A 17 1.25 -1.77 -8.30
N HIS A 18 0.54 -2.02 -7.19
CA HIS A 18 -0.36 -1.05 -6.59
C HIS A 18 0.45 0.05 -5.91
N TYR A 19 -0.06 1.28 -6.01
CA TYR A 19 0.54 2.48 -5.44
C TYR A 19 -0.49 3.26 -4.62
N ILE A 20 -0.11 3.67 -3.41
CA ILE A 20 -0.87 4.61 -2.59
C ILE A 20 0.09 5.47 -1.77
N GLU A 21 -0.27 6.72 -1.52
CA GLU A 21 0.43 7.61 -0.61
C GLU A 21 -0.31 7.70 0.73
N CYS A 22 0.40 7.55 1.85
CA CYS A 22 -0.19 7.64 3.19
C CYS A 22 0.73 8.40 4.14
N TYR A 23 0.18 8.98 5.20
CA TYR A 23 1.00 9.45 6.32
C TYR A 23 1.40 8.28 7.22
N GLY A 24 2.59 8.34 7.79
CA GLY A 24 3.06 7.30 8.71
C GLY A 24 4.30 7.68 9.49
N GLU A 25 4.87 6.65 10.13
CA GLU A 25 6.18 6.71 10.77
C GLU A 25 7.23 6.07 9.84
N ASP A 26 8.37 6.73 9.64
CA ASP A 26 9.49 6.20 8.86
C ASP A 26 10.46 5.36 9.73
N PHE A 27 11.52 4.82 9.12
CA PHE A 27 12.53 4.02 9.82
C PHE A 27 13.31 4.80 10.90
N LEU A 28 13.28 6.14 10.86
CA LEU A 28 13.87 7.03 11.86
C LEU A 28 12.85 7.48 12.92
N MET A 29 11.67 6.86 12.96
CA MET A 29 10.56 7.18 13.86
C MET A 29 10.01 8.60 13.66
N VAL A 30 10.19 9.19 12.49
CA VAL A 30 9.64 10.50 12.16
C VAL A 30 8.16 10.35 11.84
N ARG A 31 7.32 10.97 12.68
CA ARG A 31 5.85 10.95 12.54
C ARG A 31 5.36 11.85 11.40
N ASN A 32 4.21 11.46 10.84
CA ASN A 32 3.53 12.17 9.76
C ASN A 32 4.37 12.35 8.49
N MET A 33 5.27 11.41 8.22
CA MET A 33 5.99 11.38 6.95
C MET A 33 5.06 10.90 5.83
N LEU A 34 5.22 11.48 4.64
CA LEU A 34 4.55 10.98 3.43
C LEU A 34 5.24 9.69 2.96
N LEU A 35 4.54 8.57 3.10
CA LEU A 35 4.98 7.25 2.66
C LEU A 35 4.46 6.96 1.25
N GLN A 36 5.33 6.43 0.38
CA GLN A 36 4.99 5.97 -0.97
C GLN A 36 4.92 4.44 -0.97
N CYS A 37 3.73 3.89 -0.85
CA CYS A 37 3.53 2.47 -0.64
C CYS A 37 3.29 1.75 -1.95
N ARG A 38 4.31 0.98 -2.38
CA ARG A 38 4.28 0.12 -3.57
C ARG A 38 4.19 -1.34 -3.17
N SER A 39 3.25 -2.08 -3.74
CA SER A 39 3.07 -3.50 -3.43
C SER A 39 2.38 -4.26 -4.56
N LYS A 40 2.65 -5.56 -4.65
CA LYS A 40 1.94 -6.48 -5.56
C LYS A 40 0.46 -6.70 -5.17
N VAL A 41 0.06 -6.28 -3.97
CA VAL A 41 -1.32 -6.38 -3.49
C VAL A 41 -1.84 -5.02 -3.08
N THR A 42 -3.15 -4.81 -3.26
CA THR A 42 -3.79 -3.52 -2.95
C THR A 42 -3.55 -3.12 -1.49
N GLN A 43 -3.07 -1.90 -1.31
CA GLN A 43 -2.80 -1.28 -0.03
C GLN A 43 -3.88 -0.23 0.31
N ALA A 44 -4.01 0.08 1.59
CA ALA A 44 -4.83 1.15 2.15
C ALA A 44 -4.01 1.90 3.21
N CYS A 45 -4.38 3.15 3.47
CA CYS A 45 -3.84 3.89 4.60
C CYS A 45 -4.55 3.44 5.88
N TYR A 46 -3.82 3.32 6.98
CA TYR A 46 -4.39 3.02 8.29
C TYR A 46 -4.05 4.08 9.33
N THR A 47 -4.87 4.13 10.38
CA THR A 47 -4.60 4.79 11.65
C THR A 47 -5.04 3.88 12.78
N ARG A 48 -4.15 3.59 13.73
CA ARG A 48 -4.45 2.79 14.92
C ARG A 48 -4.99 3.69 16.03
N ALA A 49 -5.64 3.09 17.03
CA ALA A 49 -6.08 3.80 18.23
C ALA A 49 -4.95 4.50 19.00
N THR A 50 -3.71 4.03 18.86
CA THR A 50 -2.50 4.64 19.45
C THR A 50 -2.02 5.90 18.72
N GLY A 51 -2.60 6.22 17.56
CA GLY A 51 -2.13 7.30 16.68
C GLY A 51 -1.08 6.87 15.66
N GLU A 52 -0.64 5.60 15.68
CA GLU A 52 0.25 5.04 14.64
C GLU A 52 -0.46 5.04 13.29
N LYS A 53 0.25 5.47 12.25
CA LYS A 53 -0.25 5.59 10.88
C LYS A 53 0.68 4.87 9.92
N GLY A 54 0.15 4.42 8.79
CA GLY A 54 0.98 3.87 7.72
C GLY A 54 0.15 3.23 6.61
N CYS A 55 0.79 2.28 5.91
CA CYS A 55 0.17 1.51 4.84
C CYS A 55 -0.03 0.05 5.26
N VAL A 56 -1.12 -0.54 4.79
CA VAL A 56 -1.41 -1.95 5.03
C VAL A 56 -2.17 -2.55 3.86
N SER A 57 -1.99 -3.85 3.63
CA SER A 57 -2.85 -4.57 2.68
C SER A 57 -4.33 -4.48 3.11
N VAL A 58 -5.22 -4.23 2.15
CA VAL A 58 -6.67 -4.05 2.37
C VAL A 58 -7.28 -5.19 3.19
N GLN A 59 -6.79 -6.42 3.03
CA GLN A 59 -7.25 -7.60 3.79
C GLN A 59 -7.12 -7.44 5.31
N PHE A 60 -6.20 -6.61 5.80
CA PHE A 60 -5.97 -6.40 7.22
C PHE A 60 -6.76 -5.21 7.79
N CYS A 61 -7.51 -4.47 6.98
CA CYS A 61 -8.32 -3.35 7.44
C CYS A 61 -9.52 -3.75 8.31
N GLN A 62 -9.84 -5.04 8.37
CA GLN A 62 -10.88 -5.57 9.28
C GLN A 62 -10.37 -5.79 10.71
N ARG A 63 -9.07 -5.60 10.97
CA ARG A 63 -8.49 -5.78 12.31
C ARG A 63 -9.06 -4.75 13.29
N LYS A 64 -9.51 -5.22 14.44
CA LYS A 64 -10.05 -4.36 15.51
C LYS A 64 -9.03 -3.28 15.91
N GLY A 65 -9.48 -2.03 16.01
CA GLY A 65 -8.64 -0.89 16.41
C GLY A 65 -7.89 -0.21 15.27
N TRP A 66 -8.14 -0.62 14.02
CA TRP A 66 -7.62 0.02 12.81
C TRP A 66 -8.74 0.81 12.14
N LYS A 67 -8.46 2.05 11.74
CA LYS A 67 -9.28 2.82 10.81
C LYS A 67 -8.54 2.84 9.47
N CYS A 68 -9.18 2.36 8.41
CA CYS A 68 -8.61 2.36 7.08
C CYS A 68 -9.33 3.32 6.13
N CYS A 69 -8.60 3.80 5.12
CA CYS A 69 -9.12 4.56 4.00
C CYS A 69 -8.30 4.27 2.73
N HIS A 70 -8.88 4.53 1.56
CA HIS A 70 -8.40 3.98 0.28
C HIS A 70 -7.93 5.04 -0.73
N GLU A 71 -7.86 6.30 -0.30
CA GLU A 71 -7.45 7.42 -1.13
C GLU A 71 -6.06 7.91 -0.73
N ASN A 72 -5.36 8.59 -1.64
CA ASN A 72 -4.06 9.15 -1.32
C ASN A 72 -4.18 10.16 -0.16
N ARG A 73 -3.33 9.99 0.85
CA ARG A 73 -3.17 10.89 2.01
C ARG A 73 -4.43 11.02 2.88
N CYS A 74 -5.35 10.06 2.78
CA CYS A 74 -6.64 10.08 3.48
C CYS A 74 -6.53 9.91 5.01
N ASN A 75 -5.36 9.54 5.52
CA ASN A 75 -5.10 9.37 6.96
C ASN A 75 -4.34 10.56 7.57
N ALA A 76 -4.52 11.76 7.00
CA ALA A 76 -4.06 13.02 7.58
C ALA A 76 -4.62 13.23 9.00
#